data_AF-A0A9P7KKD3-F1
#
_entry.id   AF-A0A9P7KKD3-F1
#
_cell.length_a   1.000
_cell.length_b   1.000
_cell.length_c   1.000
_cell.angle_alpha   90.00
_cell.angle_beta   90.00
_cell.angle_gamma   90.00
#
_symmetry.space_group_name_H-M   'P 1'
#
loop_
_entity.id
_entity.type
_entity.pdbx_description
1 polymer ?
#
loop_
_entity_poly.entity_id
_entity_poly.type
_entity_poly.pdbx_seq_one_letter_code
_entity_poly.pdbx_strand_id
1 'polypeptide(L)'
;MGQYWRLINIDKRQWLPSMLEKIQEIMMNSSHASLIPYLVVPTTPVDPSVYGAEYLGSWAGDRLMLIGDYNGEGGYPKLTTEEAEVFDEVNLYHAAEEWETVPHISLPDDPVAFAHDKVWVLRNLTQRYYVRSDAFGTAAEDMVGPEAMRGRTLADVLLSEIHWSCESDHGSANGQVIGLIFASVTKWSMRKGGRIRAIRWQMHSPQPSEAKEKSTSERTFLGSRKMGQHWQLINLDKRQTFGQWGDLKSIFLNGLSPEVVPYLTIPTTPLHPSFPHAERIGSWAGDRIVCLGEHTSADDHPRDMLTESELVATKECCESLYHTAMKSYEKVPAIGALPDNPAAFAYKKPWVLRNLSKRQFVRANFGTPCRDVFGPEVGRPCHSLGDVLMSRVTWSSDDDDGFKRRVAYFMCGDWAGDRFDIQTVDRVQDGGWEDVSLELEDVVRRIENEGNPRERWYYWLAAL
;
A
#
# COMPACT_ATOMS: atom_id res chain seq x y z
N MET A 1 -11.27 -6.82 -12.08
CA MET A 1 -9.98 -7.39 -12.54
C MET A 1 -9.03 -6.23 -12.66
N GLY A 2 -7.79 -6.35 -12.18
CA GLY A 2 -6.79 -5.29 -12.33
C GLY A 2 -6.02 -5.43 -13.63
N GLN A 3 -5.46 -4.31 -14.12
CA GLN A 3 -4.53 -4.28 -15.25
C GLN A 3 -3.20 -4.94 -14.85
N TYR A 4 -2.73 -5.88 -15.65
CA TYR A 4 -1.42 -6.52 -15.50
C TYR A 4 -0.40 -5.79 -16.35
N TRP A 5 0.83 -5.74 -15.88
CA TRP A 5 1.90 -5.03 -16.54
C TRP A 5 3.00 -5.98 -17.00
N ARG A 6 3.78 -5.56 -18.00
CA ARG A 6 4.98 -6.25 -18.49
C ARG A 6 6.07 -5.24 -18.71
N LEU A 7 7.26 -5.57 -18.24
CA LEU A 7 8.47 -4.83 -18.56
C LEU A 7 9.16 -5.49 -19.76
N ILE A 8 9.33 -4.72 -20.82
CA ILE A 8 9.90 -5.19 -22.07
C ILE A 8 11.15 -4.39 -22.45
N ASN A 9 12.09 -5.06 -23.11
CA ASN A 9 13.20 -4.46 -23.84
C ASN A 9 12.89 -4.56 -25.34
N ILE A 10 12.60 -3.40 -25.94
CA ILE A 10 12.14 -3.30 -27.34
C ILE A 10 13.27 -3.66 -28.30
N ASP A 11 14.49 -3.20 -28.01
CA ASP A 11 15.63 -3.36 -28.90
C ASP A 11 16.05 -4.83 -29.04
N LYS A 12 15.90 -5.60 -27.97
CA LYS A 12 16.26 -7.03 -27.94
C LYS A 12 15.09 -7.98 -28.14
N ARG A 13 13.85 -7.46 -28.21
CA ARG A 13 12.63 -8.27 -28.16
C ARG A 13 12.68 -9.27 -27.01
N GLN A 14 12.94 -8.74 -25.82
CA GLN A 14 13.01 -9.49 -24.56
C GLN A 14 11.99 -8.97 -23.57
N TRP A 15 11.55 -9.80 -22.63
CA TRP A 15 10.69 -9.36 -21.54
C TRP A 15 10.96 -10.13 -20.24
N LEU A 16 10.65 -9.49 -19.11
CA LEU A 16 10.96 -9.98 -17.77
C LEU A 16 9.73 -10.65 -17.12
N PRO A 17 9.69 -11.99 -16.98
CA PRO A 17 8.51 -12.71 -16.49
C PRO A 17 8.12 -12.39 -15.05
N SER A 18 9.09 -12.00 -14.20
CA SER A 18 8.83 -11.65 -12.79
C SER A 18 7.98 -10.40 -12.62
N MET A 19 7.68 -9.68 -13.71
CA MET A 19 6.92 -8.43 -13.69
C MET A 19 5.48 -8.59 -14.17
N LEU A 20 4.94 -9.81 -14.28
CA LEU A 20 3.54 -10.11 -14.63
C LEU A 20 2.59 -9.89 -13.44
N GLU A 21 2.56 -8.68 -12.92
CA GLU A 21 1.76 -8.34 -11.75
C GLU A 21 1.03 -7.02 -12.00
N LYS A 22 0.10 -6.67 -11.12
CA LYS A 22 -0.48 -5.33 -11.15
C LYS A 22 0.61 -4.32 -10.75
N ILE A 23 0.55 -3.08 -11.25
CA ILE A 23 1.58 -2.08 -10.94
C ILE A 23 1.78 -1.89 -9.43
N GLN A 24 0.70 -1.92 -8.64
CA GLN A 24 0.78 -1.85 -7.18
C GLN A 24 1.55 -3.05 -6.60
N GLU A 25 1.30 -4.26 -7.11
CA GLU A 25 2.00 -5.49 -6.68
C GLU A 25 3.49 -5.42 -7.08
N ILE A 26 3.83 -4.95 -8.28
CA ILE A 26 5.22 -4.71 -8.72
C ILE A 26 5.96 -3.76 -7.77
N MET A 27 5.31 -2.69 -7.34
CA MET A 27 5.90 -1.70 -6.43
C MET A 27 6.01 -2.24 -5.00
N MET A 28 5.02 -3.00 -4.52
CA MET A 28 4.96 -3.49 -3.14
C MET A 28 5.81 -4.74 -2.89
N ASN A 29 5.91 -5.65 -3.87
CA ASN A 29 6.64 -6.90 -3.74
C ASN A 29 8.15 -6.73 -3.96
N SER A 30 8.63 -5.50 -4.17
CA SER A 30 10.00 -5.21 -4.62
C SER A 30 10.40 -5.99 -5.89
N SER A 31 9.44 -6.53 -6.65
CA SER A 31 9.67 -7.28 -7.89
C SER A 31 10.42 -6.44 -8.91
N HIS A 32 10.29 -5.11 -8.84
CA HIS A 32 11.03 -4.16 -9.66
C HIS A 32 12.54 -4.15 -9.40
N ALA A 33 13.02 -4.61 -8.24
CA ALA A 33 14.44 -4.72 -7.96
C ALA A 33 15.13 -5.72 -8.91
N SER A 34 14.41 -6.73 -9.41
CA SER A 34 14.96 -7.69 -10.38
C SER A 34 15.32 -7.06 -11.74
N LEU A 35 14.90 -5.82 -11.99
CA LEU A 35 15.33 -5.04 -13.14
C LEU A 35 16.76 -4.50 -12.99
N ILE A 36 17.19 -4.21 -11.76
CA ILE A 36 18.48 -3.57 -11.50
C ILE A 36 19.65 -4.33 -12.14
N PRO A 37 19.79 -5.67 -11.99
CA PRO A 37 20.86 -6.43 -12.62
C PRO A 37 21.00 -6.20 -14.14
N TYR A 38 19.90 -6.03 -14.87
CA TYR A 38 19.94 -5.82 -16.33
C TYR A 38 20.43 -4.43 -16.73
N LEU A 39 20.37 -3.45 -15.83
CA LEU A 39 20.72 -2.06 -16.11
C LEU A 39 22.07 -1.64 -15.55
N VAL A 40 22.51 -2.33 -14.50
CA VAL A 40 23.77 -2.01 -13.83
C VAL A 40 24.94 -2.46 -14.70
N VAL A 41 25.79 -1.51 -15.06
CA VAL A 41 27.07 -1.79 -15.70
C VAL A 41 28.11 -1.93 -14.60
N PRO A 42 28.69 -3.13 -14.37
CA PRO A 42 29.63 -3.34 -13.28
C PRO A 42 30.93 -2.55 -13.50
N THR A 43 31.57 -2.10 -12.42
CA THR A 43 32.83 -1.32 -12.52
C THR A 43 34.03 -2.16 -12.94
N THR A 44 33.94 -3.46 -12.71
CA THR A 44 34.93 -4.47 -13.11
C THR A 44 34.22 -5.63 -13.79
N PRO A 45 34.87 -6.38 -14.70
CA PRO A 45 34.29 -7.59 -15.25
C PRO A 45 33.89 -8.55 -14.13
N VAL A 46 32.64 -9.02 -14.16
CA VAL A 46 32.16 -10.08 -13.27
C VAL A 46 32.61 -11.43 -13.83
N ASP A 47 32.94 -12.38 -12.96
CA ASP A 47 33.31 -13.74 -13.37
C ASP A 47 32.17 -14.37 -14.20
N PRO A 48 32.41 -14.82 -15.45
CA PRO A 48 31.39 -15.45 -16.28
C PRO A 48 30.78 -16.73 -15.71
N SER A 49 31.40 -17.34 -14.68
CA SER A 49 30.85 -18.49 -13.98
C SER A 49 29.73 -18.14 -12.98
N VAL A 50 29.57 -16.85 -12.64
CA VAL A 50 28.47 -16.38 -11.79
C VAL A 50 27.16 -16.50 -12.58
N TYR A 51 26.17 -17.17 -11.99
CA TYR A 51 24.86 -17.37 -12.62
C TYR A 51 24.24 -16.03 -13.04
N GLY A 52 23.96 -15.90 -14.34
CA GLY A 52 23.34 -14.71 -14.89
C GLY A 52 24.31 -13.57 -15.23
N ALA A 53 25.62 -13.79 -15.13
CA ALA A 53 26.63 -12.79 -15.48
C ALA A 53 26.47 -12.23 -16.91
N GLU A 54 25.98 -13.04 -17.84
CA GLU A 54 25.69 -12.68 -19.23
C GLU A 54 24.54 -11.67 -19.37
N TYR A 55 23.66 -11.57 -18.37
CA TYR A 55 22.53 -10.64 -18.36
C TYR A 55 22.86 -9.33 -17.62
N LEU A 56 23.96 -9.26 -16.88
CA LEU A 56 24.35 -8.08 -16.11
C LEU A 56 24.65 -6.90 -17.04
N GLY A 57 23.91 -5.80 -16.85
CA GLY A 57 24.00 -4.61 -17.70
C GLY A 57 23.58 -4.86 -19.15
N SER A 58 22.98 -6.02 -19.46
CA SER A 58 22.65 -6.39 -20.83
C SER A 58 21.58 -5.48 -21.44
N TRP A 59 20.75 -4.81 -20.64
CA TRP A 59 19.75 -3.84 -21.10
C TRP A 59 20.24 -2.39 -20.96
N ALA A 60 21.48 -2.17 -20.54
CA ALA A 60 22.02 -0.83 -20.34
C ALA A 60 22.18 -0.09 -21.68
N GLY A 61 21.34 0.92 -21.88
CA GLY A 61 21.33 1.74 -23.10
C GLY A 61 20.20 1.41 -24.07
N ASP A 62 19.44 0.34 -23.80
CA ASP A 62 18.31 -0.10 -24.63
C ASP A 62 17.03 0.69 -24.31
N ARG A 63 16.05 0.61 -25.23
CA ARG A 63 14.70 1.15 -25.06
C ARG A 63 13.84 0.18 -24.26
N LEU A 64 13.43 0.64 -23.08
CA LEU A 64 12.57 -0.10 -22.15
C LEU A 64 11.18 0.51 -22.10
N MET A 65 10.18 -0.33 -21.90
CA MET A 65 8.80 0.10 -21.73
C MET A 65 8.08 -0.80 -20.72
N LEU A 66 7.29 -0.20 -19.84
CA LEU A 66 6.36 -0.92 -18.98
C LEU A 66 4.95 -0.77 -19.57
N ILE A 67 4.41 -1.87 -20.11
CA ILE A 67 3.14 -1.90 -20.85
C ILE A 67 2.06 -2.65 -20.09
N GLY A 68 0.84 -2.14 -20.08
CA GLY A 68 -0.31 -2.79 -19.46
C GLY A 68 -1.14 -3.62 -20.45
N ASP A 69 -1.79 -4.68 -19.97
CA ASP A 69 -2.64 -5.58 -20.77
C ASP A 69 -3.90 -4.92 -21.33
N TYR A 70 -4.32 -3.79 -20.76
CA TYR A 70 -5.47 -3.01 -21.25
C TYR A 70 -5.11 -2.03 -22.36
N ASN A 71 -3.85 -2.00 -22.80
CA ASN A 71 -3.48 -1.14 -23.91
C ASN A 71 -4.14 -1.63 -25.20
N GLY A 72 -4.84 -0.74 -25.89
CA GLY A 72 -5.41 -1.00 -27.21
C GLY A 72 -4.33 -1.16 -28.28
N GLU A 73 -4.81 -1.45 -29.49
CA GLU A 73 -3.99 -1.40 -30.70
C GLU A 73 -3.60 0.06 -30.99
N GLY A 74 -2.34 0.29 -31.32
CA GLY A 74 -1.79 1.62 -31.61
C GLY A 74 -1.51 2.50 -30.39
N GLY A 75 -0.71 3.56 -30.60
CA GLY A 75 -0.50 4.62 -29.60
C GLY A 75 0.73 4.50 -28.71
N TYR A 76 1.66 3.57 -28.97
CA TYR A 76 2.92 3.50 -28.23
C TYR A 76 3.87 4.63 -28.65
N PRO A 77 4.27 5.55 -27.75
CA PRO A 77 5.16 6.64 -28.11
C PRO A 77 6.56 6.09 -28.36
N LYS A 78 7.23 6.61 -29.39
CA LYS A 78 8.66 6.38 -29.68
C LYS A 78 9.01 5.00 -30.27
N LEU A 79 8.05 4.30 -30.84
CA LEU A 79 8.34 3.30 -31.85
C LEU A 79 8.86 3.99 -33.13
N THR A 80 9.77 3.35 -33.85
CA THR A 80 10.11 3.76 -35.22
C THR A 80 8.91 3.53 -36.13
N THR A 81 8.88 4.14 -37.32
CA THR A 81 7.79 3.91 -38.29
C THR A 81 7.65 2.43 -38.65
N GLU A 82 8.78 1.74 -38.83
CA GLU A 82 8.81 0.29 -39.11
C GLU A 82 8.28 -0.53 -37.92
N GLU A 83 8.58 -0.13 -36.68
CA GLU A 83 8.04 -0.79 -35.49
C GLU A 83 6.55 -0.51 -35.33
N ALA A 84 6.11 0.73 -35.55
CA ALA A 84 4.71 1.09 -35.52
C ALA A 84 3.91 0.28 -36.55
N GLU A 85 4.42 0.09 -37.76
CA GLU A 85 3.78 -0.77 -38.78
C GLU A 85 3.64 -2.24 -38.32
N VAL A 86 4.60 -2.76 -37.55
CA VAL A 86 4.53 -4.12 -36.98
C VAL A 86 3.58 -4.19 -35.78
N PHE A 87 3.44 -3.09 -35.02
CA PHE A 87 2.70 -3.05 -33.75
C PHE A 87 1.34 -2.33 -33.83
N ASP A 88 0.98 -1.75 -34.96
CA ASP A 88 -0.30 -1.04 -35.16
C ASP A 88 -1.49 -2.02 -35.22
N GLU A 89 -1.25 -3.29 -35.55
CA GLU A 89 -2.29 -4.33 -35.63
C GLU A 89 -2.32 -5.27 -34.41
N VAL A 90 -1.38 -5.12 -33.47
CA VAL A 90 -1.25 -6.05 -32.33
C VAL A 90 -0.97 -5.30 -31.05
N ASN A 91 -1.75 -5.59 -30.00
CA ASN A 91 -1.44 -5.15 -28.65
C ASN A 91 -0.03 -5.64 -28.25
N LEU A 92 0.90 -4.70 -28.01
CA LEU A 92 2.30 -4.97 -27.72
C LEU A 92 2.45 -5.88 -26.48
N TYR A 93 1.51 -5.83 -25.53
CA TYR A 93 1.48 -6.72 -24.37
C TYR A 93 1.36 -8.18 -24.79
N HIS A 94 0.49 -8.48 -25.75
CA HIS A 94 0.29 -9.83 -26.29
C HIS A 94 1.42 -10.21 -27.26
N ALA A 95 1.88 -9.29 -28.10
CA ALA A 95 3.02 -9.54 -28.99
C ALA A 95 4.29 -9.94 -28.21
N ALA A 96 4.48 -9.36 -27.01
CA ALA A 96 5.59 -9.71 -26.14
C ALA A 96 5.53 -11.15 -25.60
N GLU A 97 4.43 -11.89 -25.74
CA GLU A 97 4.39 -13.33 -25.40
C GLU A 97 5.31 -14.18 -26.27
N GLU A 98 5.55 -13.73 -27.50
CA GLU A 98 6.44 -14.41 -28.45
C GLU A 98 7.90 -13.96 -28.31
N TRP A 99 8.17 -12.97 -27.46
CA TRP A 99 9.50 -12.43 -27.22
C TRP A 99 10.31 -13.32 -26.28
N GLU A 100 11.64 -13.20 -26.33
CA GLU A 100 12.53 -13.99 -25.49
C GLU A 100 12.32 -13.63 -24.01
N THR A 101 12.02 -14.65 -23.19
CA THR A 101 11.95 -14.48 -21.73
C THR A 101 13.35 -14.46 -21.15
N VAL A 102 13.66 -13.43 -20.36
CA VAL A 102 14.92 -13.40 -19.60
C VAL A 102 14.71 -13.99 -18.19
N PRO A 103 15.68 -14.76 -17.66
CA PRO A 103 15.54 -15.41 -16.36
C PRO A 103 15.71 -14.40 -15.23
N HIS A 104 14.93 -14.52 -14.15
CA HIS A 104 15.16 -13.69 -12.96
C HIS A 104 16.59 -13.91 -12.43
N ILE A 105 17.36 -12.81 -12.33
CA ILE A 105 18.70 -12.81 -11.75
C ILE A 105 18.76 -11.80 -10.59
N SER A 106 19.66 -12.04 -9.65
CA SER A 106 19.97 -11.11 -8.55
C SER A 106 21.36 -10.52 -8.80
N LEU A 107 21.64 -9.34 -8.24
CA LEU A 107 23.01 -8.84 -8.28
C LEU A 107 23.93 -9.80 -7.49
N PRO A 108 25.09 -10.15 -8.04
CA PRO A 108 26.11 -10.86 -7.28
C PRO A 108 26.53 -10.05 -6.06
N ASP A 109 26.78 -10.72 -4.93
CA ASP A 109 27.43 -10.13 -3.75
C ASP A 109 28.93 -9.95 -4.03
N ASP A 110 29.23 -9.06 -4.97
CA ASP A 110 30.58 -8.66 -5.36
C ASP A 110 30.74 -7.15 -5.10
N PRO A 111 31.25 -6.76 -3.92
CA PRO A 111 31.41 -5.36 -3.56
C PRO A 111 32.46 -4.64 -4.43
N VAL A 112 33.29 -5.37 -5.18
CA VAL A 112 34.25 -4.77 -6.13
C VAL A 112 33.55 -4.37 -7.42
N ALA A 113 32.65 -5.22 -7.93
CA ALA A 113 31.86 -4.94 -9.12
C ALA A 113 30.68 -3.99 -8.84
N PHE A 114 30.11 -4.05 -7.64
CA PHE A 114 28.90 -3.34 -7.21
C PHE A 114 29.12 -2.57 -5.90
N ALA A 115 30.07 -1.62 -5.95
CA ALA A 115 30.46 -0.86 -4.77
C ALA A 115 29.28 -0.16 -4.06
N HIS A 116 28.99 -0.62 -2.85
CA HIS A 116 27.98 -0.07 -1.95
C HIS A 116 28.42 1.23 -1.26
N ASP A 117 29.63 1.74 -1.54
CA ASP A 117 30.11 3.02 -1.00
C ASP A 117 30.10 4.13 -2.07
N LYS A 118 29.60 3.85 -3.27
CA LYS A 118 29.54 4.80 -4.40
C LYS A 118 28.12 5.21 -4.77
N VAL A 119 27.98 6.49 -5.12
CA VAL A 119 26.74 7.02 -5.69
C VAL A 119 26.54 6.45 -7.10
N TRP A 120 25.51 5.60 -7.23
CA TRP A 120 25.02 5.10 -8.51
C TRP A 120 24.10 6.10 -9.19
N VAL A 121 24.07 6.05 -10.53
CA VAL A 121 23.32 6.98 -11.36
C VAL A 121 22.51 6.25 -12.42
N LEU A 122 21.20 6.43 -12.40
CA LEU A 122 20.31 6.03 -13.51
C LEU A 122 20.29 7.14 -14.55
N ARG A 123 20.60 6.82 -15.81
CA ARG A 123 20.67 7.80 -16.90
C ARG A 123 19.58 7.55 -17.94
N ASN A 124 18.78 8.57 -18.24
CA ASN A 124 17.97 8.57 -19.44
C ASN A 124 18.81 9.14 -20.59
N LEU A 125 19.38 8.26 -21.42
CA LEU A 125 20.29 8.66 -22.49
C LEU A 125 19.60 9.48 -23.59
N THR A 126 18.32 9.20 -23.87
CA THR A 126 17.53 9.93 -24.87
C THR A 126 17.23 11.36 -24.42
N GLN A 127 16.78 11.52 -23.17
CA GLN A 127 16.36 12.83 -22.62
C GLN A 127 17.51 13.59 -21.94
N ARG A 128 18.71 13.00 -21.85
CA ARG A 128 19.94 13.59 -21.32
C ARG A 128 19.83 14.11 -19.88
N TYR A 129 19.11 13.39 -19.03
CA TYR A 129 19.10 13.62 -17.59
C TYR A 129 19.48 12.34 -16.84
N TYR A 130 19.70 12.49 -15.54
CA TYR A 130 20.03 11.39 -14.67
C TYR A 130 19.48 11.60 -13.26
N VAL A 131 19.33 10.51 -12.53
CA VAL A 131 18.94 10.48 -11.11
C VAL A 131 20.03 9.78 -10.33
N ARG A 132 20.40 10.35 -9.18
CA ARG A 132 21.43 9.78 -8.30
C ARG A 132 20.77 9.00 -7.17
N SER A 133 21.37 7.88 -6.79
CA SER A 133 20.94 7.05 -5.67
C SER A 133 20.90 7.80 -4.33
N ASP A 134 21.81 8.74 -4.09
CA ASP A 134 21.86 9.55 -2.86
C ASP A 134 20.79 10.66 -2.80
N ALA A 135 19.96 10.80 -3.83
CA ALA A 135 18.87 11.78 -3.84
C ALA A 135 17.63 11.32 -3.03
N PHE A 136 17.56 10.05 -2.62
CA PHE A 136 16.35 9.46 -2.00
C PHE A 136 16.21 9.69 -0.49
N GLY A 137 17.13 10.42 0.15
CA GLY A 137 16.88 11.12 1.42
C GLY A 137 16.77 10.27 2.69
N THR A 138 17.33 9.06 2.73
CA THR A 138 17.47 8.27 3.96
C THR A 138 18.83 8.50 4.61
N ALA A 139 18.97 8.21 5.91
CA ALA A 139 20.19 8.43 6.68
C ALA A 139 21.41 7.82 5.97
N ALA A 140 22.53 8.57 5.95
CA ALA A 140 23.70 8.32 5.11
C ALA A 140 24.41 6.97 5.35
N GLU A 141 24.05 6.24 6.40
CA GLU A 141 24.73 5.03 6.84
C GLU A 141 24.19 3.73 6.19
N ASP A 142 23.01 3.75 5.54
CA ASP A 142 22.34 2.52 5.10
C ASP A 142 22.21 2.31 3.58
N MET A 143 22.53 3.31 2.74
CA MET A 143 21.91 3.37 1.40
C MET A 143 22.82 3.88 0.28
N VAL A 144 23.96 3.23 0.07
CA VAL A 144 24.77 3.49 -1.11
C VAL A 144 24.98 2.15 -1.84
N GLY A 145 24.68 2.10 -3.14
CA GLY A 145 24.61 0.85 -3.91
C GLY A 145 23.43 0.80 -4.89
N PRO A 146 23.45 -0.15 -5.84
CA PRO A 146 22.40 -0.30 -6.86
C PRO A 146 21.10 -0.93 -6.29
N GLU A 147 21.20 -1.79 -5.27
CA GLU A 147 20.11 -2.44 -4.54
C GLU A 147 20.03 -1.87 -3.10
N ALA A 148 19.59 -0.63 -2.97
CA ALA A 148 19.29 -0.04 -1.67
C ALA A 148 18.32 -0.93 -0.88
N MET A 149 18.77 -1.55 0.23
CA MET A 149 17.99 -2.57 0.95
C MET A 149 16.74 -2.04 1.67
N ARG A 150 16.64 -0.72 1.89
CA ARG A 150 15.51 -0.12 2.64
C ARG A 150 15.07 1.23 2.06
N GLY A 151 13.98 1.23 1.30
CA GLY A 151 13.34 2.46 0.82
C GLY A 151 13.25 2.51 -0.69
N ARG A 152 13.25 3.73 -1.25
CA ARG A 152 13.15 3.94 -2.70
C ARG A 152 14.49 3.68 -3.39
N THR A 153 14.44 2.95 -4.49
CA THR A 153 15.56 2.53 -5.33
C THR A 153 15.57 3.28 -6.66
N LEU A 154 16.62 3.08 -7.46
CA LEU A 154 16.64 3.58 -8.84
C LEU A 154 15.60 2.89 -9.73
N ALA A 155 15.20 1.65 -9.40
CA ALA A 155 14.15 0.95 -10.14
C ALA A 155 12.77 1.57 -9.94
N ASP A 156 12.45 2.05 -8.72
CA ASP A 156 11.21 2.80 -8.47
C ASP A 156 11.09 4.04 -9.37
N VAL A 157 12.18 4.80 -9.47
CA VAL A 157 12.24 5.97 -10.35
C VAL A 157 12.09 5.56 -11.80
N LEU A 158 12.78 4.52 -12.24
CA LEU A 158 12.69 4.07 -13.62
C LEU A 158 11.26 3.71 -14.00
N LEU A 159 10.59 2.87 -13.21
CA LEU A 159 9.21 2.45 -13.48
C LEU A 159 8.24 3.63 -13.50
N SER A 160 8.46 4.63 -12.64
CA SER A 160 7.65 5.86 -12.65
C SER A 160 7.76 6.64 -13.97
N GLU A 161 8.84 6.48 -14.72
CA GLU A 161 9.12 7.23 -15.96
C GLU A 161 8.84 6.44 -17.25
N ILE A 162 8.70 5.10 -17.19
CA ILE A 162 8.54 4.24 -18.38
C ILE A 162 7.19 3.52 -18.49
N HIS A 163 6.23 3.83 -17.62
CA HIS A 163 4.88 3.26 -17.69
C HIS A 163 4.04 3.88 -18.81
N TRP A 164 3.31 3.05 -19.55
CA TRP A 164 2.38 3.48 -20.59
C TRP A 164 1.02 2.78 -20.47
N SER A 165 -0.05 3.57 -20.33
CA SER A 165 -1.44 3.10 -20.38
C SER A 165 -2.29 4.01 -21.26
N CYS A 166 -3.07 3.46 -22.18
CA CYS A 166 -3.96 4.22 -23.07
C CYS A 166 -5.44 4.23 -22.59
N GLU A 167 -5.69 4.58 -21.34
CA GLU A 167 -7.07 4.85 -20.89
C GLU A 167 -7.44 6.32 -21.16
N SER A 168 -7.92 6.62 -22.37
CA SER A 168 -8.55 7.93 -22.69
C SER A 168 -9.95 7.87 -23.27
N ASP A 169 -10.49 6.69 -23.61
CA ASP A 169 -11.72 6.62 -24.42
C ASP A 169 -13.03 6.53 -23.62
N HIS A 170 -12.97 6.51 -22.29
CA HIS A 170 -14.16 6.47 -21.43
C HIS A 170 -14.48 7.82 -20.78
N GLY A 171 -14.40 8.95 -21.52
CA GLY A 171 -15.05 10.22 -21.16
C GLY A 171 -14.76 10.83 -19.78
N SER A 172 -13.88 10.23 -19.00
CA SER A 172 -13.41 10.65 -17.70
C SER A 172 -12.10 11.35 -17.95
N ALA A 173 -12.08 12.67 -17.74
CA ALA A 173 -10.91 13.53 -17.86
C ALA A 173 -9.87 13.28 -16.74
N ASN A 174 -9.54 12.01 -16.46
CA ASN A 174 -8.51 11.55 -15.53
C ASN A 174 -7.33 10.86 -16.24
N GLY A 175 -7.14 11.12 -17.55
CA GLY A 175 -5.91 10.76 -18.29
C GLY A 175 -4.67 11.55 -17.85
N GLN A 176 -4.77 12.33 -16.78
CA GLN A 176 -3.64 12.77 -15.98
C GLN A 176 -3.88 12.26 -14.56
N VAL A 177 -2.83 11.73 -13.94
CA VAL A 177 -2.69 11.47 -12.50
C VAL A 177 -2.94 10.01 -12.04
N ILE A 178 -1.97 9.11 -12.28
CA ILE A 178 -1.30 8.42 -11.14
C ILE A 178 -0.14 9.32 -10.68
N GLY A 179 -0.49 10.57 -10.36
CA GLY A 179 0.39 11.57 -9.77
C GLY A 179 -0.03 11.90 -8.34
N LEU A 180 -0.94 11.11 -7.76
CA LEU A 180 -1.52 11.37 -6.44
C LEU A 180 -0.89 10.56 -5.29
N ILE A 181 0.20 9.81 -5.54
CA ILE A 181 1.01 9.22 -4.46
C ILE A 181 2.38 9.92 -4.27
N PHE A 182 2.78 10.85 -5.14
CA PHE A 182 4.09 11.53 -4.99
C PHE A 182 4.02 13.05 -5.11
N ALA A 183 3.35 13.70 -4.16
CA ALA A 183 3.61 15.09 -3.83
C ALA A 183 4.99 15.24 -3.13
N SER A 184 6.10 14.94 -3.81
CA SER A 184 7.47 15.35 -3.37
C SER A 184 8.61 15.00 -4.35
N VAL A 185 8.36 14.81 -5.64
CA VAL A 185 9.45 14.87 -6.65
C VAL A 185 9.26 16.10 -7.52
N THR A 186 9.60 17.27 -6.98
CA THR A 186 9.74 18.47 -7.79
C THR A 186 10.81 18.26 -8.85
N LYS A 187 10.53 18.66 -10.09
CA LYS A 187 11.48 18.66 -11.21
C LYS A 187 12.70 19.53 -10.89
N TRP A 188 13.86 18.93 -10.63
CA TRP A 188 15.10 19.66 -10.34
C TRP A 188 15.92 19.86 -11.62
N SER A 189 16.07 21.11 -12.05
CA SER A 189 17.05 21.49 -13.07
C SER A 189 18.16 22.29 -12.41
N MET A 190 19.38 21.75 -12.35
CA MET A 190 20.57 22.52 -12.02
C MET A 190 21.24 23.03 -13.30
N ARG A 191 21.37 24.35 -13.43
CA ARG A 191 22.47 24.95 -14.21
C ARG A 191 23.65 25.18 -13.29
N LYS A 192 24.86 24.98 -13.80
CA LYS A 192 26.13 25.15 -13.08
C LYS A 192 26.18 26.53 -12.39
N GLY A 193 26.18 26.53 -11.07
CA GLY A 193 26.43 27.69 -10.20
C GLY A 193 25.21 28.59 -9.94
N GLY A 194 24.45 28.32 -8.87
CA GLY A 194 23.43 29.25 -8.37
C GLY A 194 22.33 28.60 -7.54
N ARG A 195 21.97 29.23 -6.42
CA ARG A 195 20.96 28.79 -5.43
C ARG A 195 19.63 28.35 -6.05
N ILE A 196 19.00 27.37 -5.39
CA ILE A 196 17.66 26.83 -5.64
C ILE A 196 16.62 27.97 -5.59
N ARG A 197 15.81 28.12 -6.64
CA ARG A 197 14.57 28.91 -6.63
C ARG A 197 13.42 28.05 -7.12
N ALA A 198 12.32 28.05 -6.37
CA ALA A 198 11.05 27.45 -6.77
C ALA A 198 10.46 28.20 -7.97
N ILE A 199 10.04 27.47 -9.01
CA ILE A 199 9.33 28.03 -10.16
C ILE A 199 7.83 27.81 -9.95
N ARG A 200 7.07 28.91 -9.91
CA ARG A 200 5.59 28.93 -9.86
C ARG A 200 5.05 28.78 -11.27
N TRP A 201 4.20 27.78 -11.51
CA TRP A 201 3.41 27.68 -12.74
C TRP A 201 2.00 28.24 -12.51
N GLN A 202 1.55 29.13 -13.41
CA GLN A 202 0.17 29.59 -13.54
C GLN A 202 -0.51 28.77 -14.64
N MET A 203 -1.64 28.14 -14.32
CA MET A 203 -2.51 27.50 -15.31
C MET A 203 -3.47 28.53 -15.91
N HIS A 204 -3.56 28.58 -17.24
CA HIS A 204 -4.67 29.19 -17.95
C HIS A 204 -5.68 28.10 -18.33
N SER A 205 -6.94 28.30 -17.95
CA SER A 205 -8.07 27.41 -18.22
C SER A 205 -8.58 27.61 -19.65
N PRO A 206 -8.85 26.54 -20.44
CA PRO A 206 -9.65 26.67 -21.66
C PRO A 206 -11.15 26.67 -21.32
N GLN A 207 -11.95 27.42 -22.09
CA GLN A 207 -13.41 27.42 -22.01
C GLN A 207 -14.01 26.18 -22.69
N PRO A 208 -15.17 25.67 -22.22
CA PRO A 208 -15.80 24.49 -22.77
C PRO A 208 -16.67 24.81 -23.99
N SER A 209 -16.57 24.00 -25.04
CA SER A 209 -17.52 23.99 -26.15
C SER A 209 -18.54 22.85 -25.97
N GLU A 210 -19.81 23.18 -26.16
CA GLU A 210 -20.99 22.32 -26.02
C GLU A 210 -20.95 21.08 -26.94
N ALA A 211 -21.07 19.89 -26.33
CA ALA A 211 -21.35 18.65 -27.05
C ALA A 211 -22.78 18.19 -26.77
N LYS A 212 -23.52 17.91 -27.84
CA LYS A 212 -24.93 17.48 -27.83
C LYS A 212 -25.06 16.01 -27.42
N GLU A 213 -25.89 15.74 -26.43
CA GLU A 213 -26.37 14.40 -26.08
C GLU A 213 -27.21 13.79 -27.20
N LYS A 214 -26.92 12.54 -27.56
CA LYS A 214 -27.87 11.63 -28.21
C LYS A 214 -28.05 10.43 -27.29
N SER A 215 -29.26 10.31 -26.73
CA SER A 215 -29.69 9.13 -26.00
C SER A 215 -30.06 8.01 -26.95
N THR A 216 -29.47 6.83 -26.76
CA THR A 216 -30.01 5.58 -27.30
C THR A 216 -29.89 4.52 -26.23
N SER A 217 -31.04 4.08 -25.73
CA SER A 217 -31.18 3.03 -24.74
C SER A 217 -31.20 1.67 -25.45
N GLU A 218 -30.12 0.90 -25.32
CA GLU A 218 -30.15 -0.54 -25.54
C GLU A 218 -29.59 -1.24 -24.30
N ARG A 219 -30.48 -1.94 -23.61
CA ARG A 219 -30.19 -2.70 -22.39
C ARG A 219 -29.65 -4.07 -22.82
N THR A 220 -28.35 -4.15 -23.04
CA THR A 220 -27.66 -5.44 -23.15
C THR A 220 -27.40 -5.97 -21.74
N PHE A 221 -27.83 -7.20 -21.46
CA PHE A 221 -27.54 -7.93 -20.23
C PHE A 221 -26.04 -8.26 -20.16
N LEU A 222 -25.23 -7.27 -19.81
CA LEU A 222 -23.85 -7.46 -19.38
C LEU A 222 -23.88 -8.06 -17.98
N GLY A 223 -23.30 -9.24 -17.82
CA GLY A 223 -23.07 -9.82 -16.50
C GLY A 223 -22.39 -8.78 -15.61
N SER A 224 -23.12 -8.28 -14.62
CA SER A 224 -22.64 -7.27 -13.68
C SER A 224 -21.39 -7.84 -13.00
N ARG A 225 -20.22 -7.35 -13.41
CA ARG A 225 -18.96 -7.62 -12.71
C ARG A 225 -19.12 -7.00 -11.33
N LYS A 226 -19.32 -7.84 -10.31
CA LYS A 226 -19.40 -7.40 -8.90
C LYS A 226 -18.14 -6.59 -8.56
N MET A 227 -18.34 -5.32 -8.20
CA MET A 227 -17.27 -4.49 -7.64
C MET A 227 -16.96 -4.99 -6.23
N GLY A 228 -15.68 -4.99 -5.82
CA GLY A 228 -15.29 -5.48 -4.51
C GLY A 228 -15.84 -4.59 -3.39
N GLN A 229 -16.07 -5.17 -2.21
CA GLN A 229 -16.57 -4.44 -1.04
C GLN A 229 -15.52 -3.48 -0.48
N HIS A 230 -15.94 -2.23 -0.28
CA HIS A 230 -15.16 -1.25 0.46
C HIS A 230 -15.43 -1.28 1.97
N TRP A 231 -14.42 -0.92 2.76
CA TRP A 231 -14.45 -0.97 4.22
C TRP A 231 -14.15 0.40 4.85
N GLN A 232 -14.71 0.63 6.03
CA GLN A 232 -14.56 1.87 6.78
C GLN A 232 -14.48 1.60 8.28
N LEU A 233 -13.49 2.20 8.95
CA LEU A 233 -13.34 2.16 10.41
C LEU A 233 -14.01 3.38 11.06
N ILE A 234 -14.86 3.13 12.05
CA ILE A 234 -15.80 4.09 12.63
C ILE A 234 -15.65 4.14 14.15
N ASN A 235 -15.56 5.34 14.71
CA ASN A 235 -15.80 5.62 16.12
C ASN A 235 -17.24 6.12 16.29
N LEU A 236 -18.08 5.31 16.92
CA LEU A 236 -19.51 5.57 17.07
C LEU A 236 -19.79 6.69 18.07
N ASP A 237 -19.04 6.73 19.18
CA ASP A 237 -19.28 7.68 20.27
C ASP A 237 -18.96 9.12 19.86
N LYS A 238 -17.93 9.31 19.02
CA LYS A 238 -17.54 10.62 18.51
C LYS A 238 -18.12 10.97 17.15
N ARG A 239 -18.83 10.03 16.52
CA ARG A 239 -19.27 10.14 15.12
C ARG A 239 -18.11 10.54 14.20
N GLN A 240 -17.00 9.80 14.33
CA GLN A 240 -15.79 10.00 13.55
C GLN A 240 -15.47 8.76 12.71
N THR A 241 -14.77 8.96 11.60
CA THR A 241 -14.42 7.89 10.66
C THR A 241 -13.11 8.21 9.95
N PHE A 242 -12.38 7.19 9.52
CA PHE A 242 -11.26 7.39 8.59
C PHE A 242 -11.71 7.47 7.12
N GLY A 243 -13.00 7.32 6.84
CA GLY A 243 -13.55 7.23 5.50
C GLY A 243 -13.29 5.87 4.86
N GLN A 244 -13.33 5.83 3.52
CA GLN A 244 -13.22 4.60 2.74
C GLN A 244 -11.77 4.14 2.65
N TRP A 245 -11.46 2.95 3.16
CA TRP A 245 -10.11 2.37 3.21
C TRP A 245 -9.79 1.39 2.07
N GLY A 246 -10.73 1.16 1.16
CA GLY A 246 -10.56 0.18 0.09
C GLY A 246 -11.05 -1.21 0.49
N ASP A 247 -10.54 -2.24 -0.17
CA ASP A 247 -10.85 -3.63 0.17
C ASP A 247 -10.07 -4.12 1.42
N LEU A 248 -10.58 -5.17 2.08
CA LEU A 248 -10.00 -5.68 3.32
C LEU A 248 -8.57 -6.21 3.13
N LYS A 249 -8.29 -6.82 1.96
CA LYS A 249 -6.93 -7.29 1.62
C LYS A 249 -5.95 -6.12 1.63
N SER A 250 -6.33 -5.01 1.01
CA SER A 250 -5.53 -3.79 0.94
C SER A 250 -5.30 -3.19 2.32
N ILE A 251 -6.29 -3.22 3.22
CA ILE A 251 -6.11 -2.71 4.59
C ILE A 251 -5.02 -3.47 5.35
N PHE A 252 -5.09 -4.81 5.35
CA PHE A 252 -4.12 -5.65 6.04
C PHE A 252 -2.74 -5.67 5.38
N LEU A 253 -2.67 -5.61 4.04
CA LEU A 253 -1.39 -5.66 3.32
C LEU A 253 -0.70 -4.31 3.22
N ASN A 254 -1.44 -3.22 3.02
CA ASN A 254 -0.86 -1.87 2.93
C ASN A 254 -0.46 -1.33 4.31
N GLY A 255 -0.77 -2.04 5.39
CA GLY A 255 -0.45 -1.59 6.75
C GLY A 255 -1.24 -0.34 7.12
N LEU A 256 -2.53 -0.28 6.77
CA LEU A 256 -3.43 0.78 7.24
C LEU A 256 -3.98 0.47 8.64
N SER A 257 -3.98 -0.80 9.04
CA SER A 257 -4.39 -1.22 10.38
C SER A 257 -3.65 -0.53 11.54
N PRO A 258 -2.35 -0.15 11.46
CA PRO A 258 -1.68 0.56 12.55
C PRO A 258 -2.13 2.03 12.68
N GLU A 259 -2.81 2.62 11.69
CA GLU A 259 -3.20 4.05 11.75
C GLU A 259 -4.20 4.38 12.86
N VAL A 260 -4.96 3.38 13.34
CA VAL A 260 -5.86 3.53 14.50
C VAL A 260 -5.13 3.46 15.84
N VAL A 261 -3.95 2.84 15.91
CA VAL A 261 -3.22 2.60 17.16
C VAL A 261 -2.98 3.92 17.92
N PRO A 262 -2.50 5.02 17.29
CA PRO A 262 -2.34 6.30 17.97
C PRO A 262 -3.64 6.83 18.61
N TYR A 263 -4.79 6.64 17.96
CA TYR A 263 -6.09 7.13 18.46
C TYR A 263 -6.55 6.39 19.72
N LEU A 264 -6.15 5.12 19.89
CA LEU A 264 -6.51 4.30 21.06
C LEU A 264 -5.44 4.30 22.15
N THR A 265 -4.22 4.74 21.83
CA THR A 265 -3.07 4.72 22.76
C THR A 265 -3.21 5.80 23.82
N ILE A 266 -3.23 5.39 25.09
CA ILE A 266 -3.16 6.32 26.22
C ILE A 266 -1.68 6.46 26.63
N PRO A 267 -1.08 7.66 26.48
CA PRO A 267 0.29 7.92 26.89
C PRO A 267 0.52 7.63 28.38
N THR A 268 1.72 7.18 28.72
CA THR A 268 2.11 6.94 30.13
C THR A 268 2.28 8.25 30.90
N THR A 269 2.66 9.31 30.20
CA THR A 269 2.71 10.69 30.71
C THR A 269 1.89 11.62 29.82
N PRO A 270 1.20 12.64 30.36
CA PRO A 270 0.49 13.62 29.54
C PRO A 270 1.39 14.22 28.46
N LEU A 271 0.88 14.26 27.23
CA LEU A 271 1.61 14.87 26.11
C LEU A 271 1.57 16.39 26.23
N HIS A 272 2.70 17.04 25.92
CA HIS A 272 2.73 18.50 25.81
C HIS A 272 1.90 18.95 24.59
N PRO A 273 1.17 20.08 24.63
CA PRO A 273 0.37 20.54 23.50
C PRO A 273 1.16 20.82 22.20
N SER A 274 2.47 21.01 22.31
CA SER A 274 3.36 21.15 21.14
C SER A 274 3.76 19.82 20.51
N PHE A 275 3.38 18.70 21.10
CA PHE A 275 3.65 17.38 20.55
C PHE A 275 2.77 17.18 19.30
N PRO A 276 3.31 16.67 18.19
CA PRO A 276 2.53 16.45 16.98
C PRO A 276 1.28 15.60 17.27
N HIS A 277 0.11 16.13 16.89
CA HIS A 277 -1.19 15.46 17.08
C HIS A 277 -1.54 15.10 18.53
N ALA A 278 -0.98 15.82 19.51
CA ALA A 278 -1.23 15.59 20.94
C ALA A 278 -2.73 15.52 21.28
N GLU A 279 -3.55 16.29 20.58
CA GLU A 279 -5.00 16.38 20.77
C GLU A 279 -5.78 15.15 20.26
N ARG A 280 -5.16 14.35 19.39
CA ARG A 280 -5.79 13.16 18.78
C ARG A 280 -5.26 11.85 19.35
N ILE A 281 -4.03 11.83 19.86
CA ILE A 281 -3.47 10.61 20.48
C ILE A 281 -4.30 10.25 21.72
N GLY A 282 -4.80 9.01 21.75
CA GLY A 282 -5.70 8.51 22.79
C GLY A 282 -7.10 9.12 22.76
N SER A 283 -7.44 9.92 21.75
CA SER A 283 -8.73 10.59 21.67
C SER A 283 -9.91 9.65 21.43
N TRP A 284 -9.68 8.40 21.01
CA TRP A 284 -10.70 7.35 20.84
C TRP A 284 -10.64 6.32 21.98
N ALA A 285 -9.75 6.48 22.94
CA ALA A 285 -9.61 5.54 24.04
C ALA A 285 -10.88 5.53 24.91
N GLY A 286 -11.48 4.35 25.06
CA GLY A 286 -12.74 4.13 25.75
C GLY A 286 -13.98 4.15 24.85
N ASP A 287 -13.84 4.47 23.57
CA ASP A 287 -14.96 4.63 22.64
C ASP A 287 -15.33 3.32 21.92
N ARG A 288 -16.58 3.24 21.45
CA ARG A 288 -17.10 2.14 20.62
C ARG A 288 -16.51 2.16 19.20
N ILE A 289 -15.78 1.12 18.82
CA ILE A 289 -15.12 1.00 17.51
C ILE A 289 -15.71 -0.14 16.67
N VAL A 290 -15.97 0.12 15.39
CA VAL A 290 -16.43 -0.89 14.43
C VAL A 290 -15.83 -0.65 13.05
N CYS A 291 -15.50 -1.72 12.32
CA CYS A 291 -15.14 -1.66 10.91
C CYS A 291 -16.27 -2.28 10.08
N LEU A 292 -16.88 -1.51 9.18
CA LEU A 292 -18.03 -1.95 8.40
C LEU A 292 -17.71 -2.02 6.91
N GLY A 293 -18.28 -3.02 6.25
CA GLY A 293 -18.27 -3.12 4.80
C GLY A 293 -19.45 -2.38 4.16
N GLU A 294 -19.29 -1.87 2.95
CA GLU A 294 -20.27 -1.01 2.28
C GLU A 294 -21.60 -1.72 1.93
N HIS A 295 -21.57 -3.05 1.76
CA HIS A 295 -22.75 -3.87 1.46
C HIS A 295 -23.56 -4.25 2.70
N THR A 296 -23.15 -3.81 3.90
CA THR A 296 -23.97 -3.96 5.11
C THR A 296 -25.33 -3.30 4.90
N SER A 297 -26.41 -3.99 5.30
CA SER A 297 -27.77 -3.42 5.30
C SER A 297 -28.03 -2.56 6.55
N ALA A 298 -29.16 -1.85 6.58
CA ALA A 298 -29.52 -0.98 7.72
C ALA A 298 -29.67 -1.73 9.05
N ASP A 299 -30.12 -2.99 8.99
CA ASP A 299 -30.30 -3.87 10.17
C ASP A 299 -29.12 -4.85 10.34
N ASP A 300 -28.07 -4.74 9.52
CA ASP A 300 -26.88 -5.59 9.56
C ASP A 300 -25.77 -4.97 10.40
N HIS A 301 -25.90 -5.15 11.71
CA HIS A 301 -24.90 -4.74 12.68
C HIS A 301 -24.94 -5.67 13.91
N PRO A 302 -23.89 -5.71 14.74
CA PRO A 302 -23.92 -6.45 15.98
C PRO A 302 -25.11 -6.03 16.86
N ARG A 303 -25.69 -6.99 17.58
CA ARG A 303 -26.77 -6.72 18.55
C ARG A 303 -26.24 -5.81 19.64
N ASP A 304 -27.10 -4.90 20.10
CA ASP A 304 -26.83 -3.97 21.20
C ASP A 304 -25.65 -2.99 20.97
N MET A 305 -25.07 -2.97 19.77
CA MET A 305 -24.00 -2.03 19.42
C MET A 305 -24.51 -0.58 19.34
N LEU A 306 -25.69 -0.39 18.77
CA LEU A 306 -26.30 0.92 18.56
C LEU A 306 -27.31 1.22 19.67
N THR A 307 -27.31 2.46 20.13
CA THR A 307 -28.37 3.01 20.98
C THR A 307 -29.68 3.13 20.20
N GLU A 308 -30.82 3.16 20.90
CA GLU A 308 -32.13 3.32 20.25
C GLU A 308 -32.19 4.57 19.36
N SER A 309 -31.59 5.68 19.80
CA SER A 309 -31.51 6.91 18.99
C SER A 309 -30.66 6.75 17.73
N GLU A 310 -29.59 5.96 17.79
CA GLU A 310 -28.75 5.67 16.61
C GLU A 310 -29.48 4.74 15.64
N LEU A 311 -30.22 3.75 16.15
CA LEU A 311 -31.08 2.86 15.36
C LEU A 311 -32.19 3.62 14.63
N VAL A 312 -32.84 4.58 15.31
CA VAL A 312 -33.86 5.43 14.68
C VAL A 312 -33.22 6.25 13.56
N ALA A 313 -32.06 6.86 13.80
CA ALA A 313 -31.37 7.67 12.80
C ALA A 313 -30.96 6.87 11.56
N THR A 314 -30.47 5.62 11.71
CA THR A 314 -30.12 4.78 10.57
C THR A 314 -31.36 4.33 9.79
N LYS A 315 -32.44 3.96 10.50
CA LYS A 315 -33.71 3.54 9.88
C LYS A 315 -34.42 4.66 9.13
N GLU A 316 -34.45 5.88 9.67
CA GLU A 316 -35.09 7.03 9.02
C GLU A 316 -34.47 7.37 7.67
N CYS A 317 -33.16 7.14 7.51
CA CYS A 317 -32.47 7.38 6.25
C CYS A 317 -32.58 6.22 5.24
N CYS A 318 -33.13 5.06 5.64
CA CYS A 318 -33.08 3.82 4.85
C CYS A 318 -31.65 3.48 4.38
N GLU A 319 -30.63 3.88 5.16
CA GLU A 319 -29.21 3.75 4.82
C GLU A 319 -28.53 2.86 5.84
N SER A 320 -27.51 2.12 5.39
CA SER A 320 -26.67 1.38 6.32
C SER A 320 -25.79 2.30 7.14
N LEU A 321 -25.36 1.83 8.31
CA LEU A 321 -24.48 2.59 9.19
C LEU A 321 -23.17 2.99 8.47
N TYR A 322 -22.67 2.16 7.56
CA TYR A 322 -21.56 2.52 6.66
C TYR A 322 -21.85 3.80 5.88
N HIS A 323 -22.98 3.87 5.17
CA HIS A 323 -23.37 5.02 4.36
C HIS A 323 -23.67 6.26 5.21
N THR A 324 -24.37 6.07 6.34
CA THR A 324 -24.63 7.15 7.30
C THR A 324 -23.31 7.75 7.80
N ALA A 325 -22.35 6.92 8.22
CA ALA A 325 -21.06 7.39 8.69
C ALA A 325 -20.25 8.06 7.57
N MET A 326 -20.20 7.46 6.38
CA MET A 326 -19.47 8.03 5.23
C MET A 326 -19.97 9.44 4.84
N LYS A 327 -21.27 9.70 4.98
CA LYS A 327 -21.89 11.00 4.66
C LYS A 327 -21.84 12.02 5.80
N SER A 328 -22.05 11.57 7.04
CA SER A 328 -22.37 12.47 8.15
C SER A 328 -21.33 12.51 9.28
N TYR A 329 -20.44 11.52 9.36
CA TYR A 329 -19.42 11.48 10.41
C TYR A 329 -18.22 12.35 10.01
N GLU A 330 -17.54 12.91 11.01
CA GLU A 330 -16.33 13.68 10.80
C GLU A 330 -15.21 12.75 10.31
N LYS A 331 -14.62 13.10 9.15
CA LYS A 331 -13.45 12.39 8.62
C LYS A 331 -12.20 12.85 9.36
N VAL A 332 -11.57 11.94 10.09
CA VAL A 332 -10.30 12.20 10.77
C VAL A 332 -9.13 11.70 9.92
N PRO A 333 -8.02 12.45 9.83
CA PRO A 333 -6.86 12.00 9.08
C PRO A 333 -6.05 10.99 9.89
N ALA A 334 -5.27 10.14 9.22
CA ALA A 334 -4.26 9.32 9.86
C ALA A 334 -3.24 10.19 10.63
N ILE A 335 -2.84 9.73 11.81
CA ILE A 335 -1.73 10.35 12.58
C ILE A 335 -0.37 9.90 12.03
N GLY A 336 -0.32 8.76 11.34
CA GLY A 336 0.93 8.07 11.01
C GLY A 336 1.54 7.41 12.24
N ALA A 337 2.83 7.10 12.16
CA ALA A 337 3.56 6.52 13.29
C ALA A 337 3.68 7.52 14.46
N LEU A 338 3.57 7.01 15.69
CA LEU A 338 3.82 7.79 16.89
C LEU A 338 5.27 8.30 16.89
N PRO A 339 5.50 9.60 17.15
CA PRO A 339 6.86 10.13 17.22
C PRO A 339 7.65 9.43 18.32
N ASP A 340 8.94 9.19 18.08
CA ASP A 340 9.85 8.60 19.07
C ASP A 340 9.96 9.50 20.32
N ASN A 341 9.14 9.20 21.31
CA ASN A 341 9.11 9.83 22.61
C ASN A 341 9.07 8.76 23.71
N PRO A 342 10.24 8.28 24.16
CA PRO A 342 10.32 7.21 25.14
C PRO A 342 9.73 7.60 26.50
N ALA A 343 9.67 8.90 26.83
CA ALA A 343 9.04 9.35 28.07
C ALA A 343 7.52 9.17 28.03
N ALA A 344 6.88 9.47 26.88
CA ALA A 344 5.44 9.37 26.72
C ALA A 344 4.96 7.92 26.49
N PHE A 345 5.67 7.16 25.66
CA PHE A 345 5.22 5.84 25.20
C PHE A 345 5.99 4.67 25.81
N ALA A 346 6.95 4.93 26.70
CA ALA A 346 7.64 3.90 27.47
C ALA A 346 7.99 2.66 26.63
N TYR A 347 8.71 2.84 25.51
CA TYR A 347 9.11 1.79 24.55
C TYR A 347 10.05 0.73 25.14
N LYS A 348 10.04 0.49 26.45
CA LYS A 348 10.67 -0.64 27.13
C LYS A 348 9.68 -1.45 27.96
N LYS A 349 8.41 -1.03 27.97
CA LYS A 349 7.32 -1.71 28.66
C LYS A 349 6.50 -2.51 27.66
N PRO A 350 5.93 -3.65 28.07
CA PRO A 350 4.96 -4.35 27.26
C PRO A 350 3.64 -3.56 27.21
N TRP A 351 3.05 -3.50 26.03
CA TRP A 351 1.77 -2.84 25.76
C TRP A 351 0.69 -3.87 25.45
N VAL A 352 -0.56 -3.46 25.62
CA VAL A 352 -1.74 -4.28 25.38
C VAL A 352 -2.84 -3.47 24.71
N LEU A 353 -3.60 -4.14 23.83
CA LEU A 353 -4.93 -3.72 23.41
C LEU A 353 -5.95 -4.31 24.38
N ARG A 354 -6.84 -3.49 24.94
CA ARG A 354 -7.88 -3.94 25.86
C ARG A 354 -9.25 -3.77 25.24
N ASN A 355 -10.05 -4.84 25.28
CA ASN A 355 -11.48 -4.76 25.11
C ASN A 355 -12.13 -4.49 26.47
N LEU A 356 -12.52 -3.24 26.70
CA LEU A 356 -13.09 -2.77 27.95
C LEU A 356 -14.50 -3.34 28.20
N SER A 357 -15.27 -3.62 27.15
CA SER A 357 -16.60 -4.21 27.25
C SER A 357 -16.55 -5.63 27.83
N LYS A 358 -15.54 -6.41 27.42
CA LYS A 358 -15.42 -7.84 27.78
C LYS A 358 -14.38 -8.13 28.87
N ARG A 359 -13.61 -7.14 29.29
CA ARG A 359 -12.46 -7.30 30.21
C ARG A 359 -11.41 -8.28 29.68
N GLN A 360 -11.18 -8.25 28.37
CA GLN A 360 -10.17 -9.03 27.67
C GLN A 360 -9.02 -8.15 27.22
N PHE A 361 -7.81 -8.71 27.09
CA PHE A 361 -6.67 -7.99 26.53
C PHE A 361 -5.75 -8.88 25.69
N VAL A 362 -4.99 -8.24 24.81
CA VAL A 362 -4.01 -8.85 23.92
C VAL A 362 -2.71 -8.09 24.07
N ARG A 363 -1.60 -8.79 24.30
CA ARG A 363 -0.26 -8.20 24.42
C ARG A 363 0.30 -7.88 23.05
N ALA A 364 1.04 -6.78 22.93
CA ALA A 364 1.71 -6.38 21.68
C ALA A 364 2.80 -7.37 21.23
N ASN A 365 3.40 -8.11 22.17
CA ASN A 365 4.43 -9.10 21.90
C ASN A 365 3.88 -10.54 21.75
N PHE A 366 2.59 -10.68 21.43
CA PHE A 366 2.00 -11.98 21.15
C PHE A 366 2.61 -12.62 19.89
N GLY A 367 2.81 -13.94 19.90
CA GLY A 367 3.29 -14.73 18.75
C GLY A 367 4.68 -14.44 18.17
N THR A 368 5.45 -13.53 18.77
CA THR A 368 6.74 -13.11 18.23
C THR A 368 7.92 -13.67 19.05
N PRO A 369 8.91 -14.32 18.41
CA PRO A 369 10.17 -14.66 19.07
C PRO A 369 10.98 -13.40 19.44
N CYS A 370 10.67 -12.25 18.85
CA CYS A 370 11.24 -10.95 19.21
C CYS A 370 10.81 -10.57 20.62
N ARG A 371 11.63 -10.97 21.60
CA ARG A 371 11.50 -10.58 23.01
C ARG A 371 11.61 -9.07 23.25
N ASP A 372 12.01 -8.32 22.22
CA ASP A 372 12.28 -6.88 22.27
C ASP A 372 11.21 -6.02 21.57
N VAL A 373 10.04 -6.59 21.26
CA VAL A 373 8.91 -5.77 20.78
C VAL A 373 8.34 -4.96 21.95
N PHE A 374 8.66 -3.67 21.97
CA PHE A 374 8.20 -2.74 22.97
C PHE A 374 7.52 -1.53 22.33
N GLY A 375 6.53 -0.98 23.02
CA GLY A 375 5.73 0.13 22.53
C GLY A 375 4.35 -0.27 22.01
N PRO A 376 3.48 0.72 21.76
CA PRO A 376 2.14 0.51 21.22
C PRO A 376 2.15 0.16 19.72
N GLU A 377 3.17 0.63 18.98
CA GLU A 377 3.33 0.36 17.55
C GLU A 377 4.37 -0.72 17.34
N VAL A 378 3.91 -1.85 16.82
CA VAL A 378 4.75 -2.95 16.41
C VAL A 378 4.79 -2.93 14.89
N GLY A 379 5.96 -2.64 14.33
CA GLY A 379 6.18 -2.66 12.88
C GLY A 379 6.27 -4.09 12.33
N ARG A 380 6.10 -4.21 11.01
CA ARG A 380 6.38 -5.46 10.28
C ARG A 380 7.83 -5.91 10.54
N PRO A 381 8.12 -7.24 10.54
CA PRO A 381 7.25 -8.35 10.14
C PRO A 381 6.23 -8.79 11.20
N CYS A 382 6.22 -8.16 12.37
CA CYS A 382 5.32 -8.52 13.46
C CYS A 382 3.93 -7.89 13.24
N HIS A 383 2.87 -8.60 13.65
CA HIS A 383 1.50 -8.09 13.59
C HIS A 383 1.30 -7.01 14.65
N SER A 384 0.68 -5.90 14.27
CA SER A 384 0.40 -4.79 15.18
C SER A 384 -0.85 -5.05 16.02
N LEU A 385 -1.01 -4.31 17.12
CA LEU A 385 -2.28 -4.28 17.85
C LEU A 385 -3.44 -3.79 16.97
N GLY A 386 -3.14 -2.99 15.94
CA GLY A 386 -4.10 -2.58 14.92
C GLY A 386 -4.62 -3.75 14.09
N ASP A 387 -3.76 -4.70 13.70
CA ASP A 387 -4.17 -5.90 12.96
C ASP A 387 -5.12 -6.76 13.79
N VAL A 388 -4.81 -6.96 15.06
CA VAL A 388 -5.68 -7.66 16.02
C VAL A 388 -7.02 -6.98 16.13
N LEU A 389 -7.03 -5.66 16.36
CA LEU A 389 -8.26 -4.88 16.47
C LEU A 389 -9.11 -5.06 15.22
N MET A 390 -8.53 -4.79 14.04
CA MET A 390 -9.24 -4.88 12.76
C MET A 390 -9.84 -6.27 12.56
N SER A 391 -9.10 -7.34 12.87
CA SER A 391 -9.60 -8.71 12.72
C SER A 391 -10.81 -9.03 13.61
N ARG A 392 -11.03 -8.28 14.69
CA ARG A 392 -12.08 -8.54 15.68
C ARG A 392 -13.22 -7.52 15.65
N VAL A 393 -13.00 -6.32 15.10
CA VAL A 393 -14.05 -5.28 15.00
C VAL A 393 -14.71 -5.20 13.61
N THR A 394 -14.24 -6.01 12.66
CA THR A 394 -14.78 -6.09 11.30
C THR A 394 -16.15 -6.77 11.28
N TRP A 395 -17.11 -6.16 10.60
CA TRP A 395 -18.49 -6.64 10.50
C TRP A 395 -19.10 -6.44 9.09
N SER A 396 -19.64 -7.54 8.55
CA SER A 396 -20.51 -7.61 7.39
C SER A 396 -21.26 -8.96 7.38
N SER A 397 -22.59 -8.94 7.26
CA SER A 397 -23.37 -10.16 6.98
C SER A 397 -23.39 -10.52 5.50
N ASP A 398 -22.94 -9.60 4.63
CA ASP A 398 -22.87 -9.89 3.21
C ASP A 398 -21.82 -10.96 2.98
N ASP A 399 -22.28 -12.10 2.52
CA ASP A 399 -21.42 -13.20 2.24
C ASP A 399 -20.74 -12.99 0.86
N ASP A 400 -21.26 -12.15 -0.04
CA ASP A 400 -20.94 -12.12 -1.47
C ASP A 400 -19.54 -11.65 -1.88
N ASP A 401 -18.68 -11.29 -0.94
CA ASP A 401 -17.27 -11.03 -1.22
C ASP A 401 -16.61 -12.35 -1.65
N GLY A 402 -16.04 -12.42 -2.87
CA GLY A 402 -15.33 -13.60 -3.42
C GLY A 402 -14.19 -14.18 -2.55
N PHE A 403 -13.99 -13.59 -1.37
CA PHE A 403 -13.17 -13.99 -0.24
C PHE A 403 -13.80 -15.06 0.69
N LYS A 404 -15.08 -15.46 0.50
CA LYS A 404 -15.86 -16.42 1.35
C LYS A 404 -15.10 -17.60 1.94
N ARG A 405 -14.20 -18.24 1.19
CA ARG A 405 -13.57 -19.49 1.67
C ARG A 405 -12.42 -19.29 2.64
N ARG A 406 -11.84 -18.09 2.68
CA ARG A 406 -10.65 -17.82 3.48
C ARG A 406 -11.05 -16.98 4.70
N VAL A 407 -11.72 -15.85 4.47
CA VAL A 407 -11.77 -14.78 5.48
C VAL A 407 -13.15 -14.66 6.15
N ALA A 408 -14.03 -15.64 5.96
CA ALA A 408 -15.35 -15.67 6.60
C ALA A 408 -15.29 -15.64 8.15
N TYR A 409 -14.18 -16.08 8.74
CA TYR A 409 -13.98 -16.03 10.20
C TYR A 409 -13.86 -14.60 10.76
N PHE A 410 -13.65 -13.58 9.91
CA PHE A 410 -13.39 -12.20 10.32
C PHE A 410 -14.57 -11.26 10.05
N MET A 411 -15.55 -11.69 9.26
CA MET A 411 -16.63 -10.83 8.79
C MET A 411 -17.69 -10.57 9.86
N CYS A 412 -17.66 -11.22 11.02
CA CYS A 412 -18.56 -10.92 12.15
C CYS A 412 -17.77 -10.96 13.46
N GLY A 413 -16.73 -10.13 13.56
CA GLY A 413 -15.84 -10.15 14.71
C GLY A 413 -16.58 -9.87 16.03
N ASP A 414 -16.32 -10.68 17.05
CA ASP A 414 -17.06 -10.62 18.34
C ASP A 414 -16.84 -9.33 19.14
N TRP A 415 -15.93 -8.47 18.68
CA TRP A 415 -15.51 -7.23 19.29
C TRP A 415 -16.05 -6.01 18.51
N ALA A 416 -16.81 -6.21 17.43
CA ALA A 416 -17.42 -5.14 16.67
C ALA A 416 -18.37 -4.31 17.55
N GLY A 417 -18.08 -3.02 17.67
CA GLY A 417 -18.85 -2.09 18.49
C GLY A 417 -18.45 -2.00 19.97
N ASP A 418 -17.43 -2.76 20.40
CA ASP A 418 -16.94 -2.72 21.78
C ASP A 418 -16.06 -1.49 22.05
N ARG A 419 -15.76 -1.27 23.34
CA ARG A 419 -14.93 -0.16 23.82
C ARG A 419 -13.47 -0.58 23.94
N PHE A 420 -12.54 0.24 23.42
CA PHE A 420 -11.12 -0.12 23.38
C PHE A 420 -10.18 0.94 23.93
N ASP A 421 -9.06 0.53 24.48
CA ASP A 421 -7.87 1.36 24.59
C ASP A 421 -6.58 0.55 24.44
N ILE A 422 -5.46 1.25 24.27
CA ILE A 422 -4.11 0.68 24.25
C ILE A 422 -3.30 1.28 25.40
N GLN A 423 -2.80 0.42 26.28
CA GLN A 423 -2.07 0.82 27.50
C GLN A 423 -0.93 -0.14 27.82
N THR A 424 -0.11 0.21 28.82
CA THR A 424 0.95 -0.65 29.34
C THR A 424 0.39 -1.76 30.24
N VAL A 425 0.99 -2.95 30.19
CA VAL A 425 0.50 -4.14 30.93
C VAL A 425 0.39 -3.90 32.44
N ASP A 426 1.27 -3.11 33.03
CA ASP A 426 1.25 -2.80 34.47
C ASP A 426 -0.05 -2.14 34.93
N ARG A 427 -0.80 -1.50 34.02
CA ARG A 427 -2.12 -0.91 34.33
C ARG A 427 -3.28 -1.91 34.25
N VAL A 428 -3.02 -3.18 33.95
CA VAL A 428 -4.02 -4.24 33.78
C VAL A 428 -4.00 -5.27 34.91
N GLN A 429 -2.84 -5.45 35.56
CA GLN A 429 -2.54 -6.62 36.38
C GLN A 429 -3.44 -6.82 37.63
N ASP A 430 -4.15 -5.78 38.08
CA ASP A 430 -4.97 -5.87 39.30
C ASP A 430 -6.48 -6.06 39.02
N GLY A 431 -6.87 -6.18 37.74
CA GLY A 431 -8.26 -5.99 37.33
C GLY A 431 -9.01 -7.24 36.89
N GLY A 432 -8.56 -8.46 37.16
CA GLY A 432 -9.27 -9.69 36.75
C GLY A 432 -9.55 -9.76 35.24
N TRP A 433 -8.59 -9.31 34.43
CA TRP A 433 -8.68 -9.32 32.98
C TRP A 433 -8.28 -10.69 32.41
N GLU A 434 -8.94 -11.10 31.34
CA GLU A 434 -8.60 -12.30 30.59
C GLU A 434 -7.57 -11.98 29.50
N ASP A 435 -6.46 -12.73 29.49
CA ASP A 435 -5.43 -12.63 28.47
C ASP A 435 -5.76 -13.55 27.29
N VAL A 436 -6.25 -12.98 26.19
CA VAL A 436 -6.64 -13.74 24.99
C VAL A 436 -5.56 -13.71 23.90
N SER A 437 -4.31 -13.37 24.28
CA SER A 437 -3.21 -13.22 23.32
C SER A 437 -2.92 -14.49 22.50
N LEU A 438 -2.99 -15.67 23.13
CA LEU A 438 -2.73 -16.95 22.46
C LEU A 438 -3.86 -17.35 21.50
N GLU A 439 -5.11 -17.09 21.88
CA GLU A 439 -6.27 -17.36 21.02
C GLU A 439 -6.21 -16.53 19.74
N LEU A 440 -5.89 -15.23 19.88
CA LEU A 440 -5.84 -14.32 18.74
C LEU A 440 -4.57 -14.45 17.91
N GLU A 441 -3.49 -15.03 18.44
CA GLU A 441 -2.32 -15.38 17.64
C GLU A 441 -2.69 -16.31 16.49
N ASP A 442 -3.44 -17.38 16.77
CA ASP A 442 -3.88 -18.33 15.75
C ASP A 442 -4.78 -17.68 14.69
N VAL A 443 -5.63 -16.74 15.12
CA VAL A 443 -6.54 -15.98 14.26
C VAL A 443 -5.73 -15.13 13.28
N VAL A 444 -4.79 -14.33 13.79
CA VAL A 444 -3.94 -13.46 12.96
C VAL A 444 -3.01 -14.28 12.06
N ARG A 445 -2.46 -15.39 12.56
CA ARG A 445 -1.61 -16.29 11.77
C ARG A 445 -2.38 -16.97 10.64
N ARG A 446 -3.68 -17.22 10.80
CA ARG A 446 -4.53 -17.72 9.71
C ARG A 446 -4.75 -16.66 8.62
N ILE A 447 -4.92 -15.39 8.98
CA ILE A 447 -4.97 -14.29 7.98
C ILE A 447 -3.72 -14.32 7.10
N GLU A 448 -2.55 -14.43 7.73
CA GLU A 448 -1.27 -14.49 7.03
C GLU A 448 -1.15 -15.74 6.15
N ASN A 449 -1.49 -16.91 6.71
CA ASN A 449 -1.43 -18.17 5.98
C ASN A 449 -2.43 -18.22 4.82
N GLU A 450 -3.56 -17.53 4.88
CA GLU A 450 -4.53 -17.55 3.79
C GLU A 450 -4.21 -16.56 2.67
N GLY A 451 -3.30 -15.61 2.93
CA GLY A 451 -2.62 -14.80 1.93
C GLY A 451 -1.94 -15.65 0.85
N ASN A 452 -1.74 -15.06 -0.33
CA ASN A 452 -1.17 -15.77 -1.48
C ASN A 452 0.17 -16.43 -1.08
N PRO A 453 0.36 -17.75 -1.27
CA PRO A 453 1.63 -18.43 -0.93
C PRO A 453 2.88 -17.77 -1.53
N ARG A 454 2.75 -17.02 -2.63
CA ARG A 454 3.85 -16.23 -3.22
C ARG A 454 4.20 -14.98 -2.39
N GLU A 455 3.22 -14.36 -1.74
CA GLU A 455 3.43 -13.23 -0.80
C GLU A 455 4.07 -13.70 0.52
N ARG A 456 4.02 -15.01 0.86
CA ARG A 456 4.60 -15.60 2.09
C ARG A 456 6.13 -15.65 2.13
N TRP A 457 6.80 -15.75 0.98
CA TRP A 457 8.26 -15.89 0.90
C TRP A 457 9.00 -14.66 1.46
N TYR A 458 8.40 -13.47 1.33
CA TYR A 458 9.01 -12.21 1.76
C TYR A 458 8.96 -12.01 3.28
N TYR A 459 7.90 -12.44 3.96
CA TYR A 459 7.77 -12.29 5.42
C TYR A 459 8.73 -13.20 6.19
N TRP A 460 9.07 -14.37 5.65
CA TRP A 460 10.01 -15.31 6.27
C TRP A 460 11.49 -14.89 6.12
N LEU A 461 11.86 -14.25 5.00
CA LEU A 461 13.21 -13.73 4.77
C LEU A 461 13.50 -12.43 5.53
N ALA A 462 12.48 -11.61 5.86
CA ALA A 462 12.66 -10.42 6.69
C ALA A 462 12.76 -10.72 8.19
N ALA A 463 12.47 -11.96 8.61
CA ALA A 463 12.54 -12.43 10.00
C ALA A 463 13.76 -13.32 10.30
N LEU A 464 14.55 -13.66 9.27
CA LEU A 464 15.88 -14.28 9.35
C LEU A 464 16.96 -13.20 9.14
#